data_AF-A0A0F8XLK7-F1
#
_entry.id   AF-A0A0F8XLK7-F1
#
_cell.length_a   1.000
_cell.length_b   1.000
_cell.length_c   1.000
_cell.angle_alpha   90.00
_cell.angle_beta   90.00
_cell.angle_gamma   90.00
#
_symmetry.space_group_name_H-M   'P 1'
#
loop_
_entity.id
_entity.type
_entity.pdbx_description
1 polymer ?
#
loop_
_entity_poly.entity_id
_entity_poly.type
_entity_poly.pdbx_seq_one_letter_code
_entity_poly.pdbx_strand_id
1 'polypeptide(L)'
;MKEKKKVKVKKQAFNVFGKPVKGKKLIKLNKKPLSRSAAKDLGSKLVDTSLSRRFKIKETRGKPSKSNRVSSGNFSRTKNKFRDFRIVKGKRIPLKNTFIEKKGKPLLDTRGEKKGITLRRRLAMLDNLKKARRVKQLKVK
;
A
#
# COMPACT_ATOMS: atom_id res chain seq x y z
N MET A 1 -7.01 -15.97 -39.39
CA MET A 1 -6.67 -15.67 -37.98
C MET A 1 -7.64 -14.61 -37.45
N LYS A 2 -8.44 -14.90 -36.41
CA LYS A 2 -9.36 -13.89 -35.83
C LYS A 2 -8.57 -12.89 -35.00
N GLU A 3 -8.52 -11.62 -35.43
CA GLU A 3 -7.97 -10.54 -34.62
C GLU A 3 -8.73 -10.42 -33.29
N LYS A 4 -8.03 -10.61 -32.17
CA LYS A 4 -8.59 -10.37 -30.84
C LYS A 4 -8.83 -8.86 -30.68
N LYS A 5 -10.10 -8.43 -30.78
CA LYS A 5 -10.55 -7.08 -30.44
C LYS A 5 -9.94 -6.66 -29.10
N LYS A 6 -9.06 -5.65 -29.10
CA LYS A 6 -8.49 -5.06 -27.87
C LYS A 6 -9.61 -4.39 -27.09
N VAL A 7 -10.19 -5.10 -26.12
CA VAL A 7 -11.18 -4.54 -25.18
C VAL A 7 -10.52 -3.34 -24.48
N LYS A 8 -11.04 -2.13 -24.69
CA LYS A 8 -10.61 -0.92 -23.97
C LYS A 8 -10.85 -1.14 -22.47
N VAL A 9 -9.81 -1.52 -21.74
CA VAL A 9 -9.92 -1.77 -20.30
C VAL A 9 -10.20 -0.46 -19.58
N LYS A 10 -11.41 -0.30 -19.02
CA LYS A 10 -11.80 0.85 -18.20
C LYS A 10 -10.79 1.03 -17.05
N LYS A 11 -10.42 2.27 -16.73
CA LYS A 11 -9.50 2.63 -15.62
C LYS A 11 -10.19 2.44 -14.26
N GLN A 12 -10.54 1.21 -13.92
CA GLN A 12 -11.25 0.86 -12.69
C GLN A 12 -10.33 0.31 -11.59
N ALA A 13 -9.05 0.08 -11.91
CA ALA A 13 -8.09 -0.51 -11.00
C ALA A 13 -7.04 0.50 -10.54
N PHE A 14 -6.34 0.16 -9.45
CA PHE A 14 -5.44 1.07 -8.76
C PHE A 14 -4.10 0.42 -8.45
N ASN A 15 -3.03 1.20 -8.57
CA ASN A 15 -1.71 0.90 -8.05
C ASN A 15 -1.44 1.72 -6.79
N VAL A 16 -0.77 1.10 -5.83
CA VAL A 16 -0.40 1.72 -4.56
C VAL A 16 1.09 2.04 -4.59
N PHE A 17 1.43 3.24 -4.14
CA PHE A 17 2.79 3.74 -4.09
C PHE A 17 3.12 4.20 -2.68
N GLY A 18 4.26 3.79 -2.14
CA GLY A 18 4.77 4.22 -0.83
C GLY A 18 5.94 5.18 -0.98
N LYS A 19 6.06 6.14 -0.05
CA LYS A 19 7.22 7.03 0.03
C LYS A 19 8.25 6.42 0.99
N PRO A 20 9.39 5.92 0.50
CA PRO A 20 10.43 5.41 1.41
C PRO A 20 10.97 6.54 2.30
N VAL A 21 11.52 6.17 3.46
CA VAL A 21 12.20 7.09 4.38
C VAL A 21 13.39 7.74 3.70
N LYS A 22 14.26 6.91 3.13
CA LYS A 22 15.42 7.32 2.35
C LYS A 22 15.05 7.31 0.87
N GLY A 23 15.15 8.46 0.21
CA GLY A 23 14.98 8.60 -1.24
C GLY A 23 13.75 9.38 -1.70
N LYS A 24 13.87 10.07 -2.85
CA LYS A 24 12.83 10.96 -3.39
C LYS A 24 11.69 10.21 -4.09
N LYS A 25 12.00 9.10 -4.79
CA LYS A 25 11.08 8.36 -5.67
C LYS A 25 10.07 7.50 -4.90
N LEU A 26 8.83 7.44 -5.39
CA LEU A 26 7.78 6.57 -4.85
C LEU A 26 7.98 5.12 -5.33
N ILE A 27 7.73 4.15 -4.46
CA ILE A 27 7.90 2.72 -4.75
C ILE A 27 6.53 2.08 -4.94
N LYS A 28 6.33 1.31 -6.00
CA LYS A 28 5.10 0.55 -6.24
C LYS A 28 4.99 -0.60 -5.23
N LEU A 29 3.85 -0.70 -4.54
CA LEU A 29 3.64 -1.65 -3.45
C LEU A 29 2.88 -2.90 -3.87
N ASN A 30 2.11 -2.85 -4.97
CA ASN A 30 1.29 -3.96 -5.46
C ASN A 30 1.86 -4.57 -6.75
N LYS A 31 1.73 -5.89 -6.92
CA LYS A 31 2.11 -6.60 -8.17
C LYS A 31 0.98 -6.55 -9.20
N LYS A 32 -0.26 -6.86 -8.78
CA LYS A 32 -1.47 -6.82 -9.62
C LYS A 32 -2.30 -5.55 -9.35
N PRO A 33 -3.02 -5.00 -10.34
CA PRO A 33 -3.95 -3.88 -10.13
C PRO A 33 -5.02 -4.23 -9.08
N LEU A 34 -5.29 -3.30 -8.16
CA LEU A 34 -6.19 -3.51 -7.02
C LEU A 34 -7.50 -2.75 -7.16
N SER A 35 -8.55 -3.18 -6.44
CA SER A 35 -9.70 -2.32 -6.18
C SER A 35 -9.32 -1.13 -5.29
N ARG A 36 -10.15 -0.08 -5.27
CA ARG A 36 -9.85 1.13 -4.47
C ARG A 36 -9.77 0.82 -2.97
N SER A 37 -10.66 -0.04 -2.46
CA SER A 37 -10.65 -0.49 -1.06
C SER A 37 -9.39 -1.30 -0.74
N ALA A 38 -9.06 -2.30 -1.56
CA ALA A 38 -7.85 -3.11 -1.39
C ALA A 38 -6.56 -2.28 -1.47
N ALA A 39 -6.55 -1.26 -2.32
CA ALA A 39 -5.44 -0.32 -2.45
C ALA A 39 -5.22 0.51 -1.17
N LYS A 40 -6.32 0.99 -0.55
CA LYS A 40 -6.28 1.71 0.73
C LYS A 40 -5.84 0.80 1.88
N ASP A 41 -6.35 -0.42 1.93
CA ASP A 41 -5.98 -1.40 2.96
C ASP A 41 -4.49 -1.76 2.88
N LEU A 42 -3.99 -2.02 1.66
CA LEU A 42 -2.57 -2.30 1.45
C LEU A 42 -1.68 -1.11 1.84
N GLY A 43 -2.04 0.10 1.39
CA GLY A 43 -1.27 1.31 1.64
C GLY A 43 -1.18 1.64 3.12
N SER A 44 -2.31 1.61 3.83
CA SER A 44 -2.36 1.87 5.27
C SER A 44 -1.57 0.84 6.07
N LYS A 45 -1.72 -0.46 5.79
CA LYS A 45 -1.00 -1.49 6.54
C LYS A 45 0.51 -1.39 6.36
N LEU A 46 0.97 -1.06 5.15
CA LEU A 46 2.40 -0.93 4.88
C LEU A 46 2.99 0.33 5.53
N VAL A 47 2.26 1.43 5.56
CA VAL A 47 2.68 2.64 6.28
C VAL A 47 2.70 2.39 7.78
N ASP A 48 1.61 1.89 8.36
CA ASP A 48 1.47 1.59 9.80
C ASP A 48 2.50 0.58 10.32
N THR A 49 3.05 -0.28 9.44
CA THR A 49 4.05 -1.30 9.81
C THR A 49 5.46 -1.04 9.28
N SER A 50 5.75 0.19 8.81
CA SER A 50 7.08 0.59 8.36
C SER A 50 7.37 2.04 8.72
N LEU A 51 8.61 2.48 8.50
CA LEU A 51 8.98 3.86 8.75
C LEU A 51 8.42 4.88 7.72
N SER A 52 7.63 4.45 6.73
CA SER A 52 7.08 5.34 5.70
C SER A 52 5.83 6.06 6.20
N ARG A 53 5.76 7.40 6.08
CA ARG A 53 4.59 8.20 6.53
C ARG A 53 3.51 8.45 5.48
N ARG A 54 3.75 8.05 4.22
CA ARG A 54 2.88 8.45 3.11
C ARG A 54 2.72 7.35 2.09
N PHE A 55 1.48 7.18 1.64
CA PHE A 55 1.17 6.39 0.46
C PHE A 55 0.26 7.17 -0.51
N LYS A 56 0.37 6.84 -1.80
CA LYS A 56 -0.42 7.41 -2.90
C LYS A 56 -1.04 6.29 -3.70
N ILE A 57 -2.30 6.47 -4.07
CA ILE A 57 -3.03 5.56 -4.94
C ILE A 57 -3.13 6.22 -6.31
N LYS A 58 -2.76 5.50 -7.38
CA LYS A 58 -2.92 5.97 -8.76
C LYS A 58 -3.81 5.01 -9.53
N GLU A 59 -4.70 5.56 -10.34
CA GLU A 59 -5.51 4.79 -11.28
C GLU A 59 -4.62 4.08 -12.31
N THR A 60 -5.03 2.90 -12.74
CA THR A 60 -4.36 2.08 -13.74
C THR A 60 -5.39 1.34 -14.57
N ARG A 61 -4.99 0.93 -15.77
CA ARG A 61 -5.75 -0.03 -16.58
C ARG A 61 -5.61 -1.42 -15.97
N GLY A 62 -6.63 -2.26 -16.12
CA GLY A 62 -6.65 -3.65 -15.69
C GLY A 62 -7.91 -4.04 -14.93
N LYS A 63 -8.16 -5.35 -14.80
CA LYS A 63 -9.20 -5.89 -13.93
C LYS A 63 -8.79 -5.71 -12.46
N PRO A 64 -9.60 -5.07 -11.61
CA PRO A 64 -9.27 -4.92 -10.20
C PRO A 64 -9.24 -6.28 -9.50
N SER A 65 -8.23 -6.50 -8.67
CA SER A 65 -8.07 -7.71 -7.86
C SER A 65 -8.01 -7.39 -6.37
N LYS A 66 -8.23 -8.40 -5.53
CA LYS A 66 -8.03 -8.28 -4.07
C LYS A 66 -6.53 -8.25 -3.74
N SER A 67 -6.17 -7.66 -2.61
CA SER A 67 -4.81 -7.72 -2.10
C SER A 67 -4.57 -9.07 -1.44
N ASN A 68 -3.55 -9.80 -1.87
CA ASN A 68 -3.17 -11.07 -1.22
C ASN A 68 -2.21 -10.86 -0.04
N ARG A 69 -1.89 -9.59 0.29
CA ARG A 69 -0.90 -9.24 1.32
C ARG A 69 -1.52 -8.69 2.61
N VAL A 70 -2.79 -8.26 2.56
CA VAL A 70 -3.45 -7.58 3.68
C VAL A 70 -4.93 -7.97 3.70
N SER A 71 -5.50 -8.14 4.89
CA SER A 71 -6.93 -8.36 5.11
C SER A 71 -7.76 -7.12 4.74
N SER A 72 -9.01 -7.32 4.35
CA SER A 72 -9.93 -6.22 4.09
C SER A 72 -10.24 -5.41 5.35
N GLY A 73 -10.45 -4.10 5.18
CA GLY A 73 -10.94 -3.20 6.24
C GLY A 73 -9.87 -2.58 7.13
N ASN A 74 -8.58 -2.86 6.88
CA ASN A 74 -7.47 -2.25 7.64
C ASN A 74 -7.50 -0.71 7.58
N PHE A 75 -7.80 -0.14 6.41
CA PHE A 75 -7.88 1.32 6.26
C PHE A 75 -9.02 1.92 7.06
N SER A 76 -10.17 1.26 7.14
CA SER A 76 -11.31 1.76 7.93
C SER A 76 -10.92 1.90 9.40
N ARG A 77 -10.31 0.86 9.95
CA ARG A 77 -9.84 0.82 11.35
C ARG A 77 -8.75 1.84 11.67
N THR A 78 -7.90 2.14 10.69
CA THR A 78 -6.74 3.04 10.86
C THR A 78 -6.96 4.43 10.27
N LYS A 79 -8.14 4.73 9.71
CA LYS A 79 -8.44 5.97 8.97
C LYS A 79 -8.09 7.22 9.78
N ASN A 80 -8.36 7.20 11.08
CA ASN A 80 -8.14 8.34 11.99
C ASN A 80 -6.65 8.70 12.14
N LYS A 81 -5.73 7.77 11.84
CA LYS A 81 -4.28 8.00 11.82
C LYS A 81 -3.82 8.78 10.59
N PHE A 82 -4.64 8.81 9.54
CA PHE A 82 -4.29 9.45 8.27
C PHE A 82 -5.00 10.79 8.10
N ARG A 83 -4.38 11.64 7.30
CA ARG A 83 -4.94 12.85 6.71
C ARG A 83 -4.74 12.80 5.21
N ASP A 84 -5.66 13.40 4.48
CA ASP A 84 -5.67 13.52 3.02
C ASP A 84 -5.29 14.93 2.55
N PHE A 85 -4.70 15.75 3.43
CA PHE A 85 -4.22 17.09 3.11
C PHE A 85 -2.76 17.27 3.59
N ARG A 86 -2.01 18.15 2.90
CA ARG A 86 -0.74 18.68 3.40
C ARG A 86 -0.96 20.02 4.10
N ILE A 87 -0.04 20.40 4.98
CA ILE A 87 -0.05 21.71 5.64
C ILE A 87 1.11 22.50 5.03
N VAL A 88 0.83 23.69 4.50
CA VAL A 88 1.82 24.60 3.92
C VAL A 88 1.57 25.97 4.50
N LYS A 89 2.55 26.52 5.23
CA LYS A 89 2.43 27.82 5.90
C LYS A 89 1.11 27.95 6.70
N GLY A 90 0.80 26.95 7.53
CA GLY A 90 -0.44 26.88 8.32
C GLY A 90 -1.72 26.49 7.55
N LYS A 91 -1.75 26.62 6.22
CA LYS A 91 -2.94 26.33 5.41
C LYS A 91 -3.05 24.85 5.04
N ARG A 92 -4.26 24.28 5.09
CA ARG A 92 -4.57 22.91 4.66
C ARG A 92 -4.78 22.86 3.15
N ILE A 93 -3.97 22.07 2.44
CA ILE A 93 -4.08 21.85 0.99
C ILE A 93 -4.48 20.39 0.75
N PRO A 94 -5.67 20.11 0.18
CA PRO A 94 -6.13 18.74 -0.07
C PRO A 94 -5.24 18.01 -1.07
N LEU A 95 -5.08 16.70 -0.89
CA LEU A 95 -4.31 15.82 -1.75
C LEU A 95 -5.19 14.72 -2.32
N LYS A 96 -5.32 14.70 -3.65
CA LYS A 96 -6.07 13.64 -4.33
C LYS A 96 -5.37 12.29 -4.18
N ASN A 97 -6.12 11.30 -3.69
CA ASN A 97 -5.70 9.90 -3.56
C ASN A 97 -4.35 9.70 -2.83
N THR A 98 -4.00 10.60 -1.92
CA THR A 98 -2.75 10.55 -1.16
C THR A 98 -3.08 10.67 0.31
N PHE A 99 -2.47 9.79 1.11
CA PHE A 99 -2.71 9.71 2.54
C PHE A 99 -1.38 9.87 3.26
N ILE A 100 -1.35 10.81 4.20
CA ILE A 100 -0.20 11.12 5.05
C ILE A 100 -0.60 10.80 6.47
N GLU A 101 0.25 10.11 7.20
CA GLU A 101 0.03 9.88 8.63
C GLU A 101 0.09 11.21 9.41
N LYS A 102 -0.80 11.37 10.40
CA LYS A 102 -0.83 12.55 11.27
C LYS A 102 0.46 12.59 12.12
N LYS A 103 1.00 13.79 12.34
CA LYS A 103 2.12 13.98 13.30
C LYS A 103 1.53 13.94 14.72
N GLY A 104 2.17 13.24 15.66
CA GLY A 104 1.74 13.22 17.07
C GLY A 104 1.85 11.87 17.78
N LYS A 105 2.16 10.78 17.06
CA LYS A 105 2.53 9.48 17.64
C LYS A 105 3.90 9.05 17.09
N PRO A 106 4.68 8.21 17.79
CA PRO A 106 5.78 7.45 17.19
C PRO A 106 5.31 6.84 15.85
N LEU A 107 6.18 6.73 14.84
CA LEU A 107 5.73 6.13 13.56
C LEU A 107 5.26 4.69 13.77
N LEU A 108 5.78 4.04 14.80
CA LEU A 108 5.44 2.71 15.23
C LEU A 108 5.47 2.70 16.77
N ASP A 109 4.33 2.60 17.45
CA ASP A 109 4.27 2.24 18.88
C ASP A 109 4.74 0.78 19.14
N THR A 110 5.62 0.23 18.28
CA THR A 110 6.02 -1.18 18.24
C THR A 110 7.52 -1.33 18.06
N ARG A 111 8.07 -2.51 18.43
CA ARG A 111 9.49 -2.89 18.23
C ARG A 111 10.02 -2.69 16.80
N GLY A 112 9.16 -2.46 15.80
CA GLY A 112 9.54 -2.18 14.42
C GLY A 112 10.33 -0.89 14.23
N GLU A 113 10.08 0.14 15.06
CA GLU A 113 10.86 1.40 15.04
C GLU A 113 12.28 1.15 15.56
N LYS A 114 12.42 0.42 16.69
CA LYS A 114 13.72 -0.04 17.23
C LYS A 114 14.49 -0.91 16.21
N LYS A 115 13.78 -1.64 15.35
CA LYS A 115 14.37 -2.51 14.30
C LYS A 115 14.66 -1.81 12.96
N GLY A 116 14.33 -0.53 12.80
CA GLY A 116 14.65 0.22 11.57
C GLY A 116 13.98 -0.33 10.30
N ILE A 117 12.75 -0.87 10.38
CA ILE A 117 12.14 -1.60 9.25
C ILE A 117 11.71 -0.63 8.15
N THR A 118 12.47 -0.60 7.06
CA THR A 118 12.12 0.15 5.86
C THR A 118 10.92 -0.46 5.12
N LEU A 119 10.20 0.37 4.37
CA LEU A 119 9.06 -0.06 3.56
C LEU A 119 9.44 -1.15 2.52
N ARG A 120 10.66 -1.13 1.97
CA ARG A 120 11.17 -2.21 1.11
C ARG A 120 11.35 -3.51 1.89
N ARG A 121 11.97 -3.46 3.06
CA ARG A 121 12.18 -4.63 3.94
C ARG A 121 10.84 -5.24 4.35
N ARG A 122 9.85 -4.40 4.68
CA ARG A 122 8.50 -4.87 5.03
C ARG A 122 7.81 -5.56 3.85
N LEU A 123 7.95 -5.00 2.64
CA LEU A 123 7.41 -5.62 1.43
C LEU A 123 8.02 -7.00 1.15
N ALA A 124 9.35 -7.13 1.33
CA ALA A 124 10.06 -8.39 1.19
C ALA A 124 9.62 -9.43 2.24
N MET A 125 9.42 -9.03 3.49
CA MET A 125 8.91 -9.91 4.54
C MET A 125 7.54 -10.50 4.17
N LEU A 126 6.61 -9.69 3.64
CA LEU A 126 5.30 -10.19 3.20
C LEU A 126 5.41 -11.17 2.04
N ASP A 127 6.34 -10.94 1.11
CA ASP A 127 6.58 -11.85 0.00
C ASP A 127 7.22 -13.18 0.47
N ASN A 128 8.15 -13.13 1.43
CA ASN A 128 8.79 -14.31 2.01
C ASN A 128 7.80 -15.16 2.84
N LEU A 129 6.97 -14.53 3.68
CA LEU A 129 5.92 -15.21 4.42
C LEU A 129 4.95 -15.96 3.49
N LYS A 130 4.60 -15.33 2.36
CA LYS A 130 3.79 -15.97 1.32
C LYS A 130 4.50 -17.18 0.72
N LYS A 131 5.80 -17.07 0.39
CA LYS A 131 6.59 -18.18 -0.16
C LYS A 131 6.65 -19.35 0.83
N ALA A 132 6.93 -19.08 2.10
CA ALA A 132 6.96 -20.08 3.17
C ALA A 132 5.61 -20.80 3.32
N ARG A 133 4.49 -20.06 3.33
CA ARG A 133 3.14 -20.65 3.42
C ARG A 133 2.85 -21.59 2.25
N ARG A 134 3.27 -21.22 1.04
CA ARG A 134 3.11 -22.06 -0.16
C ARG A 134 3.90 -23.37 -0.04
N VAL A 135 5.16 -23.30 0.41
CA VAL A 135 6.00 -24.50 0.60
C VAL A 135 5.37 -25.43 1.65
N LYS A 136 4.89 -24.89 2.78
CA LYS A 136 4.22 -25.70 3.81
C LYS A 136 2.99 -26.43 3.26
N GLN A 137 2.18 -25.77 2.42
CA GLN A 137 1.00 -26.40 1.81
C GLN A 137 1.34 -27.52 0.81
N LEU A 138 2.48 -27.41 0.13
CA LEU A 138 2.93 -28.43 -0.83
C LEU A 138 3.54 -29.66 -0.14
N LYS A 139 4.05 -29.52 1.09
CA LYS A 139 4.62 -30.62 1.89
C LYS A 139 3.58 -31.43 2.68
N VAL A 140 2.36 -30.90 2.81
CA VAL A 140 1.24 -31.54 3.52
C VAL A 140 0.29 -32.24 2.54
N LYS A 141 0.57 -32.13 1.24
CA LYS A 141 -0.04 -32.91 0.17
C LYS A 141 0.93 -33.99 -0.27
#